data_AF-A0AA39Z9K9-F1
#
_entry.id   AF-A0AA39Z9K9-F1
#
_cell.length_a   1.000
_cell.length_b   1.000
_cell.length_c   1.000
_cell.angle_alpha   90.00
_cell.angle_beta   90.00
_cell.angle_gamma   90.00
#
_symmetry.space_group_name_H-M   'P 1'
#
loop_
_entity.id
_entity.type
_entity.pdbx_description
1 polymer ?
#
loop_
_entity_poly.entity_id
_entity_poly.type
_entity_poly.pdbx_seq_one_letter_code
_entity_poly.pdbx_strand_id
1 'polypeptide(L)'
;MATAETVQLGPPHEPKEESLKVFEQIAHELKKTLVHIRHEHNKHEPEYFAATEHLSDAELAGFTLDDFQLVRVAVSAYGIHIFGKVRIPSLPDDGPAYIHFRAFTGGPDDEAKLHCIRKSESSISRS
;
A
#
# COMPACT_ATOMS: atom_id res chain seq x y z
N MET A 1 22.08 -14.58 -17.06
CA MET A 1 21.80 -13.32 -17.78
C MET A 1 20.43 -12.84 -17.32
N ALA A 2 20.37 -11.91 -16.38
CA ALA A 2 19.13 -11.32 -15.90
C ALA A 2 19.20 -9.83 -16.21
N THR A 3 18.53 -9.39 -17.27
CA THR A 3 18.22 -7.97 -17.43
C THR A 3 17.09 -7.67 -16.46
N ALA A 4 17.48 -7.50 -15.19
CA ALA A 4 16.62 -6.99 -14.15
C ALA A 4 16.17 -5.61 -14.61
N GLU A 5 14.90 -5.52 -14.99
CA GLU A 5 14.21 -4.28 -15.27
C GLU A 5 14.46 -3.40 -14.04
N THR A 6 15.39 -2.47 -14.16
CA THR A 6 15.77 -1.59 -13.05
C THR A 6 14.60 -0.64 -12.90
N VAL A 7 13.58 -1.07 -12.17
CA VAL A 7 12.45 -0.23 -11.80
C VAL A 7 13.07 0.92 -11.02
N GLN A 8 13.20 2.08 -11.67
CA GLN A 8 13.72 3.27 -11.04
C GLN A 8 12.66 3.71 -10.03
N LEU A 9 12.83 3.25 -8.79
CA LEU A 9 12.08 3.75 -7.65
C LEU A 9 12.46 5.22 -7.47
N GLY A 10 11.52 6.09 -7.82
CA GLY A 10 11.64 7.50 -7.54
C GLY A 10 11.72 7.77 -6.04
N PRO A 11 12.24 8.94 -5.64
CA PRO A 11 12.27 9.32 -4.24
C PRO A 11 10.84 9.34 -3.65
N PRO A 12 10.68 8.97 -2.37
CA PRO A 12 9.43 9.19 -1.67
C PRO A 12 9.10 10.68 -1.69
N HIS A 13 7.90 11.00 -2.16
CA HIS A 13 7.36 12.34 -2.19
C HIS A 13 5.97 12.35 -1.58
N GLU A 14 5.48 13.54 -1.27
CA GLU A 14 4.10 13.73 -0.81
C GLU A 14 3.12 13.32 -1.92
N PRO A 15 1.97 12.71 -1.58
CA PRO A 15 1.00 12.27 -2.57
C PRO A 15 0.51 13.45 -3.41
N LYS A 16 0.84 13.43 -4.70
CA LYS A 16 0.34 14.38 -5.69
C LYS A 16 -1.08 14.02 -6.12
N GLU A 17 -1.77 14.94 -6.79
CA GLU A 17 -3.14 14.75 -7.30
C GLU A 17 -3.34 13.43 -8.06
N GLU A 18 -2.37 13.00 -8.87
CA GLU A 18 -2.43 11.71 -9.58
C GLU A 18 -2.42 10.52 -8.62
N SER A 19 -1.60 10.57 -7.57
CA SER A 19 -1.54 9.51 -6.55
C SER A 19 -2.79 9.49 -5.68
N LEU A 20 -3.39 10.65 -5.41
CA LEU A 20 -4.65 10.77 -4.68
C LEU A 20 -5.81 10.18 -5.49
N LYS A 21 -5.88 10.48 -6.80
CA LYS A 21 -6.87 9.86 -7.70
C LYS A 21 -6.73 8.35 -7.76
N VAL A 22 -5.50 7.85 -7.92
CA VAL A 22 -5.20 6.42 -7.89
C VAL A 22 -5.63 5.82 -6.57
N PHE A 23 -5.29 6.47 -5.45
CA PHE A 23 -5.68 6.02 -4.12
C PHE A 23 -7.19 5.96 -3.96
N GLU A 24 -7.92 6.98 -4.42
CA GLU A 24 -9.38 7.04 -4.34
C GLU A 24 -10.03 5.89 -5.15
N GLN A 25 -9.52 5.62 -6.37
CA GLN A 25 -9.98 4.50 -7.20
C GLN A 25 -9.76 3.15 -6.51
N ILE A 26 -8.57 2.93 -5.97
CA ILE A 26 -8.24 1.65 -5.31
C ILE A 26 -8.71 1.61 -3.85
N ALA A 27 -9.13 2.71 -3.22
CA ALA A 27 -9.38 2.79 -1.78
C ALA A 27 -10.42 1.76 -1.34
N HIS A 28 -11.46 1.56 -2.15
CA HIS A 28 -12.48 0.55 -1.89
C HIS A 28 -11.89 -0.87 -1.87
N GLU A 29 -11.16 -1.24 -2.92
CA GLU A 29 -10.51 -2.55 -3.03
C GLU A 29 -9.40 -2.73 -1.98
N LEU A 30 -8.65 -1.67 -1.70
CA LEU A 30 -7.59 -1.64 -0.70
C LEU A 30 -8.13 -1.98 0.69
N LYS A 31 -9.23 -1.35 1.08
CA LYS A 31 -9.90 -1.61 2.37
C LYS A 31 -10.38 -3.06 2.44
N LYS A 32 -11.02 -3.55 1.37
CA LYS A 32 -11.54 -4.93 1.28
C LYS A 32 -10.41 -5.96 1.35
N THR A 33 -9.35 -5.79 0.56
CA THR A 33 -8.18 -6.68 0.56
C THR A 33 -7.43 -6.62 1.89
N LEU A 34 -7.32 -5.46 2.52
CA LEU A 34 -6.69 -5.33 3.83
C LEU A 34 -7.43 -6.13 4.91
N VAL A 35 -8.76 -6.02 4.95
CA VAL A 35 -9.61 -6.79 5.86
C VAL A 35 -9.46 -8.29 5.55
N HIS A 36 -9.46 -8.67 4.27
CA HIS A 36 -9.26 -10.05 3.86
C HIS A 36 -7.92 -10.63 4.35
N ILE A 37 -6.80 -9.93 4.09
CA ILE A 37 -5.47 -10.32 4.55
C ILE A 37 -5.43 -10.43 6.08
N ARG A 38 -6.04 -9.47 6.80
CA ARG A 38 -6.13 -9.54 8.26
C ARG A 38 -6.81 -10.83 8.71
N HIS A 39 -7.95 -11.20 8.12
CA HIS A 39 -8.67 -12.43 8.48
C HIS A 39 -7.89 -13.70 8.13
N GLU A 40 -7.18 -13.72 6.99
CA GLU A 40 -6.32 -14.83 6.58
C GLU A 40 -5.17 -15.01 7.58
N HIS A 41 -4.42 -13.95 7.87
CA HIS A 41 -3.30 -14.01 8.79
C HIS A 41 -3.73 -14.26 10.24
N ASN A 42 -4.90 -13.80 10.67
CA ASN A 42 -5.41 -14.13 12.01
C ASN A 42 -5.56 -15.67 12.18
N LYS A 43 -5.89 -16.40 11.11
CA LYS A 43 -5.99 -17.87 11.15
C LYS A 43 -4.65 -18.60 11.17
N HIS A 44 -3.63 -18.03 10.54
CA HIS A 44 -2.35 -18.72 10.29
C HIS A 44 -1.20 -18.21 11.17
N GLU A 45 -1.12 -16.91 11.40
CA GLU A 45 -0.06 -16.21 12.13
C GLU A 45 -0.63 -14.97 12.86
N PRO A 46 -1.41 -15.15 13.95
CA PRO A 46 -2.06 -14.04 14.66
C PRO A 46 -1.04 -13.03 15.22
N GLU A 47 0.18 -13.47 15.54
CA GLU A 47 1.28 -12.60 15.97
C GLU A 47 1.62 -11.50 14.93
N TYR A 48 1.38 -11.75 13.64
CA TYR A 48 1.62 -10.79 12.56
C TYR A 48 0.65 -9.59 12.60
N PHE A 49 -0.58 -9.82 13.09
CA PHE A 49 -1.61 -8.80 13.29
C PHE A 49 -1.91 -8.53 14.77
N ALA A 50 -1.11 -9.02 15.72
CA ALA A 50 -1.32 -8.81 17.16
C ALA A 50 -1.45 -7.32 17.52
N ALA A 51 -0.63 -6.46 16.91
CA ALA A 51 -0.71 -5.01 17.11
C ALA A 51 -2.03 -4.39 16.65
N THR A 52 -2.78 -5.05 15.78
CA THR A 52 -4.08 -4.62 15.20
C THR A 52 -5.22 -5.57 15.60
N GLU A 53 -4.97 -6.52 16.50
CA GLU A 53 -5.94 -7.54 16.89
C GLU A 53 -7.12 -6.88 17.62
N HIS A 54 -6.81 -5.88 18.44
CA HIS A 54 -7.78 -5.08 19.18
C HIS A 54 -8.57 -4.09 18.31
N LEU A 55 -8.23 -3.91 17.03
CA LEU A 55 -8.94 -3.02 16.12
C LEU A 55 -10.06 -3.74 15.39
N SER A 56 -11.17 -3.04 15.14
CA SER A 56 -12.22 -3.54 14.24
C SER A 56 -11.77 -3.43 12.78
N ASP A 57 -12.39 -4.21 11.88
CA ASP A 57 -12.20 -4.06 10.43
C ASP A 57 -12.44 -2.62 9.96
N ALA A 58 -13.49 -1.96 10.47
CA ALA A 58 -13.77 -0.56 10.23
C ALA A 58 -12.65 0.39 10.71
N GLU A 59 -12.02 0.11 11.85
CA GLU A 59 -10.92 0.92 12.38
C GLU A 59 -9.63 0.70 11.57
N LEU A 60 -9.40 -0.53 11.12
CA LEU A 60 -8.24 -0.89 10.30
C LEU A 60 -8.34 -0.28 8.89
N ALA A 61 -9.55 -0.27 8.32
CA ALA A 61 -9.89 0.32 7.03
C ALA A 61 -10.38 1.77 7.14
N GLY A 62 -10.25 2.38 8.32
CA GLY A 62 -10.77 3.71 8.65
C GLY A 62 -9.93 4.86 8.10
N PHE A 63 -8.75 4.58 7.56
CA PHE A 63 -7.86 5.60 6.99
C PHE A 63 -8.48 6.32 5.78
N THR A 64 -8.09 7.58 5.62
CA THR A 64 -8.51 8.49 4.54
C THR A 64 -7.31 8.95 3.71
N LEU A 65 -7.54 9.87 2.77
CA LEU A 65 -6.49 10.50 1.97
C LEU A 65 -5.50 11.30 2.84
N ASP A 66 -5.95 11.87 3.97
CA ASP A 66 -5.09 12.62 4.90
C ASP A 66 -4.05 11.72 5.60
N ASP A 67 -4.36 10.43 5.78
CA ASP A 67 -3.42 9.46 6.34
C ASP A 67 -2.35 9.02 5.34
N PHE A 68 -2.47 9.42 4.06
CA PHE A 68 -1.54 9.08 3.01
C PHE A 68 -0.27 9.93 3.14
N GLN A 69 0.75 9.42 3.85
CA GLN A 69 1.93 10.21 4.17
C GLN A 69 2.94 10.31 3.02
N LEU A 70 3.26 9.17 2.39
CA LEU A 70 4.34 9.11 1.41
C LEU A 70 3.95 8.24 0.24
N VAL A 71 4.25 8.71 -0.96
CA VAL A 71 4.13 7.93 -2.20
C VAL A 71 5.50 7.81 -2.86
N ARG A 72 5.80 6.62 -3.38
CA ARG A 72 6.92 6.38 -4.27
C ARG A 72 6.36 5.96 -5.62
N VAL A 73 6.81 6.63 -6.66
CA VAL A 73 6.43 6.30 -8.03
C VAL A 73 7.62 5.65 -8.71
N ALA A 74 7.35 4.56 -9.39
CA ALA A 74 8.33 3.69 -10.01
C ALA A 74 7.91 3.49 -11.46
N VAL A 75 8.65 4.09 -12.38
CA VAL A 75 8.36 4.00 -13.81
C VAL A 75 9.08 2.78 -14.37
N SER A 76 8.35 1.90 -15.05
CA SER A 76 8.90 0.78 -15.82
C SER A 76 8.55 0.93 -17.29
N ALA A 77 9.13 0.06 -18.14
CA ALA A 77 8.84 0.05 -19.58
C ALA A 77 7.37 -0.25 -19.92
N TYR A 78 6.63 -0.85 -18.98
CA TYR A 78 5.26 -1.32 -19.16
C TYR A 78 4.21 -0.42 -18.49
N GLY A 79 4.62 0.54 -17.68
CA GLY A 79 3.71 1.44 -16.97
C GLY A 79 4.31 2.00 -15.69
N ILE A 80 3.44 2.52 -14.83
CA ILE A 80 3.82 3.23 -13.62
C ILE A 80 3.33 2.45 -12.40
N HIS A 81 4.26 2.14 -11.52
CA HIS A 81 3.99 1.54 -10.22
C HIS A 81 3.92 2.64 -9.16
N ILE A 82 2.85 2.63 -8.39
CA ILE A 82 2.62 3.56 -7.31
C ILE A 82 2.69 2.78 -6.01
N PHE A 83 3.63 3.14 -5.17
CA PHE A 83 3.83 2.57 -3.85
C PHE A 83 3.40 3.60 -2.82
N GLY A 84 2.24 3.41 -2.23
CA GLY A 84 1.76 4.33 -1.22
C GLY A 84 1.98 3.81 0.19
N LYS A 85 2.39 4.68 1.10
CA LYS A 85 2.51 4.46 2.54
C LYS A 85 1.40 5.24 3.24
N VAL A 86 0.43 4.51 3.76
CA VAL A 86 -0.73 5.05 4.48
C VAL A 86 -0.56 4.74 5.96
N ARG A 87 -0.80 5.72 6.81
CA ARG A 87 -0.81 5.54 8.25
C ARG A 87 -2.16 4.99 8.70
N ILE A 88 -2.18 4.11 9.69
CA ILE A 88 -3.42 3.71 10.35
C ILE A 88 -3.59 4.62 11.57
N PRO A 89 -4.57 5.54 11.58
CA PRO A 89 -4.77 6.46 12.69
C PRO A 89 -5.19 5.74 13.99
N SER A 90 -5.85 4.58 13.84
CA SER A 90 -6.33 3.75 14.93
C SER A 90 -5.21 3.02 15.69
N LEU A 91 -3.97 3.07 15.20
CA LEU A 91 -2.80 2.47 15.86
C LEU A 91 -1.92 3.55 16.52
N PRO A 92 -1.23 3.21 17.62
CA PRO A 92 -0.33 4.13 18.30
C PRO A 92 0.88 4.53 17.42
N ASP A 93 1.31 5.79 17.54
CA ASP A 93 2.48 6.38 16.87
C ASP A 93 3.80 5.62 17.11
N ASP A 94 3.88 4.88 18.21
CA ASP A 94 5.09 4.22 18.70
C ASP A 94 5.40 2.89 17.99
N GLY A 95 4.55 2.45 17.05
CA GLY A 95 4.71 1.17 16.34
C GLY A 95 4.76 1.29 14.80
N PRO A 96 5.03 0.18 14.08
CA PRO A 96 4.91 0.11 12.62
C PRO A 96 3.44 0.13 12.18
N ALA A 97 2.78 1.27 12.39
CA ALA A 97 1.38 1.55 12.12
C ALA A 97 1.14 2.02 10.67
N TYR A 98 1.87 1.44 9.72
CA TYR A 98 1.82 1.88 8.32
C TYR A 98 1.46 0.70 7.41
N ILE A 99 0.60 0.97 6.45
CA ILE A 99 0.25 0.08 5.37
C ILE A 99 0.99 0.56 4.13
N HIS A 100 1.70 -0.34 3.47
CA HIS A 100 2.21 -0.07 2.14
C HIS A 100 1.30 -0.76 1.13
N PHE A 101 0.89 -0.06 0.08
CA PHE A 101 0.18 -0.66 -1.03
C PHE A 101 0.97 -0.44 -2.31
N ARG A 102 0.83 -1.37 -3.25
CA ARG A 102 1.34 -1.26 -4.60
C ARG A 102 0.15 -1.22 -5.54
N ALA A 103 0.03 -0.13 -6.26
CA ALA A 103 -0.87 0.00 -7.40
C ALA A 103 -0.04 0.05 -8.68
N PHE A 104 -0.67 -0.34 -9.78
CA PHE A 104 -0.13 -0.22 -11.12
C PHE A 104 -1.12 0.55 -11.98
N THR A 105 -0.60 1.46 -12.79
CA THR A 105 -1.38 2.21 -13.78
C THR A 105 -0.61 2.25 -15.09
N GLY A 106 -1.32 2.03 -16.20
CA GLY A 106 -0.76 2.16 -17.55
C GLY A 106 -0.47 3.61 -17.96
N GLY A 107 -0.95 4.61 -17.20
CA GLY A 107 -0.78 6.03 -17.48
C GLY A 107 -1.91 6.89 -16.90
N PRO A 108 -1.89 8.22 -17.11
CA PRO A 108 -2.87 9.16 -16.54
C PRO A 108 -4.31 8.94 -17.02
N ASP A 109 -4.51 8.21 -18.12
CA ASP A 109 -5.82 7.87 -18.71
C ASP A 109 -6.25 6.42 -18.38
N ASP A 110 -5.40 5.64 -17.69
CA ASP A 110 -5.64 4.22 -17.42
C ASP A 110 -6.12 4.00 -15.97
N GLU A 111 -7.07 3.09 -15.80
CA GLU A 111 -7.64 2.77 -14.49
C GLU A 111 -6.58 2.16 -13.57
N ALA A 112 -6.35 2.78 -12.41
CA ALA A 112 -5.35 2.29 -11.49
C ALA A 112 -5.83 0.99 -10.83
N LYS A 113 -4.99 -0.05 -10.89
CA LYS A 113 -5.30 -1.36 -10.30
C LYS A 113 -4.46 -1.62 -9.08
N LEU A 114 -5.13 -2.01 -8.00
CA LEU A 114 -4.45 -2.51 -6.81
C LEU A 114 -3.74 -3.81 -7.16
N HIS A 115 -2.42 -3.84 -7.02
CA HIS A 115 -1.62 -5.02 -7.29
C HIS A 115 -1.43 -5.86 -6.03
N CYS A 116 -1.04 -5.26 -4.91
CA CYS A 116 -0.92 -5.94 -3.62
C CYS A 116 -0.79 -4.97 -2.44
N ILE A 117 -1.09 -5.45 -1.24
CA ILE A 117 -0.90 -4.74 0.04
C ILE A 117 0.21 -5.44 0.83
N ARG A 118 1.13 -4.67 1.41
CA ARG A 118 2.26 -5.17 2.18
C ARG A 118 2.50 -4.34 3.44
N LYS A 119 2.76 -5.00 4.57
CA LYS A 119 3.03 -4.32 5.86
C LYS A 119 4.52 -3.96 6.06
N SER A 120 5.45 -4.61 5.34
CA SER A 120 6.90 -4.46 5.54
C SER A 120 7.71 -4.14 4.26
N GLU A 121 8.68 -3.22 4.37
CA GLU A 121 9.59 -2.75 3.30
C GLU A 121 10.67 -3.80 2.91
N SER A 122 10.74 -4.94 3.61
CA SER A 122 11.89 -5.88 3.58
C SER A 122 12.08 -6.70 2.29
N SER A 123 11.50 -6.30 1.16
CA SER A 123 11.42 -7.14 -0.04
C SER A 123 11.48 -6.39 -1.37
N ILE A 124 11.69 -5.08 -1.34
CA ILE A 124 11.88 -4.29 -2.58
C ILE A 124 13.21 -4.66 -3.28
N SER A 125 14.05 -5.49 -2.67
CA SER A 125 15.37 -5.89 -3.21
C SER A 125 15.46 -7.32 -3.77
N ARG A 126 14.35 -8.05 -3.99
CA ARG A 126 14.43 -9.38 -4.63
C ARG A 126 13.32 -9.59 -5.65
N SER A 127 13.58 -9.18 -6.88
CA SER A 127 13.01 -9.73 -8.11
C SER A 127 14.07 -9.64 -9.19
#